data_AF-A0A915KBB2-F1
#
_entry.id   AF-A0A915KBB2-F1
#
_cell.length_a   1.000
_cell.length_b   1.000
_cell.length_c   1.000
_cell.angle_alpha   90.00
_cell.angle_beta   90.00
_cell.angle_gamma   90.00
#
_symmetry.space_group_name_H-M   'P 1'
#
loop_
_entity.id
_entity.type
_entity.pdbx_description
1 polymer ?
#
loop_
_entity_poly.entity_id
_entity_poly.type
_entity_poly.pdbx_seq_one_letter_code
_entity_poly.pdbx_strand_id
1 'polypeptide(L)'
;FHTLVKETAKTYYFDLHDHFQFGWTDGDELATSILLKPTPPPALIVFNVSSYQYFVSEDPVEYMTKESLSIFLKSITKGEIRAFGGKGIIQRFKRMIFELYSAVHGMFASQPLLSCCLFGLPLGVLSIICYTLCSTDNSVEREEIYKESDDEEEESEIVDENHVASSQVRSGSSENSDHDKND
;
A
#
# COMPACT_ATOMS: atom_id res chain seq x y z
N PHE A 1 17.11 32.25 12.28
CA PHE A 1 17.73 31.52 11.16
C PHE A 1 18.08 32.43 9.96
N HIS A 2 17.15 33.22 9.40
CA HIS A 2 17.44 34.10 8.25
C HIS A 2 18.71 34.98 8.41
N THR A 3 18.88 35.63 9.55
CA THR A 3 20.07 36.46 9.85
C THR A 3 21.37 35.65 9.80
N LEU A 4 21.37 34.42 10.30
CA LEU A 4 22.52 33.51 10.29
C LEU A 4 22.99 33.22 8.86
N VAL A 5 22.05 32.85 7.97
CA VAL A 5 22.35 32.56 6.56
C VAL A 5 22.88 33.79 5.85
N LYS A 6 22.24 34.95 6.07
CA LYS A 6 22.66 36.23 5.48
C LYS A 6 24.06 36.64 5.94
N GLU A 7 24.37 36.48 7.22
CA GLU A 7 25.71 36.76 7.75
C GLU A 7 26.74 35.80 7.17
N THR A 8 26.43 34.51 7.10
CA THR A 8 27.34 33.49 6.52
C THR A 8 27.66 33.80 5.06
N ALA A 9 26.64 34.12 4.25
CA ALA A 9 26.81 34.49 2.85
C ALA A 9 27.66 35.77 2.67
N LYS A 10 27.58 36.72 3.60
CA LYS A 10 28.43 37.92 3.58
C LYS A 10 29.86 37.64 4.03
N THR A 11 30.04 36.89 5.12
CA THR A 11 31.35 36.60 5.70
C THR A 11 32.19 35.73 4.76
N TYR A 12 31.58 34.74 4.10
CA TYR A 12 32.26 33.81 3.20
C TYR A 12 31.95 34.10 1.72
N TYR A 13 31.67 35.36 1.37
CA TYR A 13 31.20 35.76 0.05
C TYR A 13 32.10 35.25 -1.09
N PHE A 14 33.41 35.48 -1.00
CA PHE A 14 34.38 35.09 -2.03
C PHE A 14 34.44 33.57 -2.27
N ASP A 15 34.15 32.76 -1.25
CA ASP A 15 34.19 31.29 -1.38
C ASP A 15 32.88 30.71 -1.95
N LEU A 16 31.76 31.43 -1.77
CA LEU A 16 30.42 30.88 -2.01
C LEU A 16 29.72 31.47 -3.23
N HIS A 17 30.05 32.71 -3.63
CA HIS A 17 29.29 33.45 -4.65
C HIS A 17 29.30 32.81 -6.05
N ASP A 18 30.31 31.99 -6.37
CA ASP A 18 30.45 31.37 -7.69
C ASP A 18 29.65 30.07 -7.81
N HIS A 19 29.28 29.49 -6.67
CA HIS A 19 28.65 28.17 -6.59
C HIS A 19 27.21 28.22 -6.09
N PHE A 20 26.85 29.24 -5.30
CA PHE A 20 25.58 29.28 -4.59
C PHE A 20 24.83 30.59 -4.79
N GLN A 21 23.51 30.46 -4.91
CA GLN A 21 22.56 31.57 -4.80
C GLN A 21 21.68 31.31 -3.59
N PHE A 22 21.48 32.34 -2.77
CA PHE A 22 20.70 32.26 -1.55
C PHE A 22 19.29 32.81 -1.78
N GLY A 23 18.28 32.04 -1.38
CA GLY A 23 16.88 32.42 -1.43
C GLY A 23 16.21 32.21 -0.08
N TRP A 24 15.14 32.97 0.17
CA TRP A 24 14.25 32.78 1.31
C TRP A 24 12.84 32.55 0.81
N THR A 25 12.14 31.59 1.41
CA THR A 25 10.75 31.29 1.13
C THR A 25 10.00 31.13 2.44
N ASP A 26 8.79 31.66 2.50
CA ASP A 26 7.91 31.49 3.65
C ASP A 26 7.09 30.19 3.52
N GLY A 27 6.75 29.59 4.65
CA GLY A 27 6.03 28.32 4.71
C GLY A 27 6.93 27.08 4.47
N ASP A 28 6.28 25.93 4.38
CA ASP A 28 6.91 24.61 4.22
C ASP A 28 6.66 23.97 2.84
N GLU A 29 5.84 24.58 1.99
CA GLU A 29 5.38 24.00 0.72
C GLU A 29 6.55 23.64 -0.22
N LEU A 30 7.48 24.59 -0.44
CA LEU A 30 8.61 24.37 -1.34
C LEU A 30 9.55 23.29 -0.79
N ALA A 31 9.89 23.37 0.50
CA ALA A 31 10.75 22.40 1.16
C ALA A 31 10.14 21.00 1.11
N THR A 32 8.84 20.91 1.38
CA THR A 32 8.06 19.67 1.35
C THR A 32 8.00 19.07 -0.05
N SER A 33 7.81 19.90 -1.09
CA SER A 33 7.80 19.45 -2.50
C SER A 33 9.16 18.97 -3.00
N ILE A 34 10.26 19.57 -2.52
CA ILE A 34 11.62 19.13 -2.87
C ILE A 34 11.97 17.83 -2.15
N LEU A 35 11.72 17.75 -0.84
CA LEU A 35 12.10 16.61 -0.01
C LEU A 35 11.09 15.44 -0.08
N LEU A 36 9.92 15.66 -0.67
CA LEU A 36 8.80 14.70 -0.71
C LEU A 36 8.39 14.23 0.69
N LYS A 37 8.43 15.12 1.67
CA LYS A 37 8.03 14.88 3.06
C LYS A 37 7.69 16.19 3.77
N PRO A 38 6.76 16.20 4.75
CA PRO A 38 6.49 17.37 5.56
C PRO A 38 7.78 17.92 6.18
N THR A 39 8.03 19.22 5.99
CA THR A 39 9.27 19.88 6.42
C THR A 39 8.96 21.24 7.02
N PRO A 40 8.56 21.30 8.30
CA PRO A 40 8.19 22.55 8.95
C PRO A 40 9.39 23.49 9.08
N PRO A 41 9.17 24.82 9.11
CA PRO A 41 10.23 25.79 9.31
C PRO A 41 10.76 25.78 10.75
N PRO A 42 12.04 26.14 10.99
CA PRO A 42 13.04 26.55 10.00
C PRO A 42 13.69 25.35 9.29
N ALA A 43 13.84 25.45 7.96
CA ALA A 43 14.48 24.42 7.15
C ALA A 43 15.58 25.02 6.25
N LEU A 44 16.63 24.24 6.01
CA LEU A 44 17.70 24.57 5.08
C LEU A 44 17.86 23.44 4.06
N ILE A 45 17.75 23.78 2.79
CA ILE A 45 17.91 22.85 1.68
C ILE A 45 18.76 23.52 0.62
N VAL A 46 19.77 22.82 0.11
CA VAL A 46 20.52 23.25 -1.06
C VAL A 46 20.02 22.45 -2.24
N PHE A 47 19.50 23.11 -3.26
CA PHE A 47 18.91 22.46 -4.43
C PHE A 47 19.68 22.82 -5.70
N ASN A 48 20.09 21.80 -6.45
CA ASN A 48 20.69 21.97 -7.76
C ASN A 48 19.61 21.88 -8.84
N VAL A 49 19.30 23.01 -9.47
CA VAL A 49 18.28 23.13 -10.51
C VAL A 49 18.60 22.33 -11.78
N SER A 50 19.88 22.13 -12.08
CA SER A 50 20.32 21.44 -13.29
C SER A 50 20.23 19.91 -13.12
N SER A 51 20.66 19.38 -11.97
CA SER A 51 20.65 17.94 -11.69
C SER A 51 19.38 17.45 -10.99
N TYR A 52 18.56 18.35 -10.45
CA TYR A 52 17.40 18.06 -9.57
C TYR A 52 17.79 17.32 -8.29
N GLN A 53 19.05 17.43 -7.89
CA GLN A 53 19.52 16.89 -6.64
C GLN A 53 19.40 17.92 -5.53
N TYR A 54 19.20 17.45 -4.31
CA TYR A 54 19.19 18.28 -3.13
C TYR A 54 20.13 17.72 -2.06
N PHE A 55 20.55 18.61 -1.18
CA PHE A 55 21.41 18.33 -0.04
C PHE A 55 20.77 18.89 1.21
N VAL A 56 20.87 18.13 2.30
CA VAL A 56 20.36 18.50 3.62
C VAL A 56 21.51 18.34 4.60
N SER A 57 21.63 19.28 5.53
CA SER A 57 22.62 19.21 6.61
C SER A 57 22.29 18.07 7.57
N GLU A 58 23.32 17.41 8.09
CA GLU A 58 23.17 16.45 9.20
C GLU A 58 22.94 17.19 10.53
N ASP A 59 23.56 18.37 10.68
CA ASP A 59 23.37 19.21 11.86
C ASP A 59 21.94 19.79 11.91
N PRO A 60 21.26 19.74 13.07
CA PRO A 60 19.96 20.36 13.25
C PRO A 60 20.01 21.87 13.00
N VAL A 61 19.00 22.36 12.27
CA VAL A 61 18.91 23.78 11.87
C VAL A 61 18.75 24.70 13.08
N GLU A 62 18.21 24.22 14.21
CA GLU A 62 18.05 25.02 15.43
C GLU A 62 19.39 25.42 16.07
N TYR A 63 20.42 24.57 15.93
CA TYR A 63 21.72 24.75 16.57
C TYR A 63 22.85 25.08 15.57
N MET A 64 22.50 25.30 14.31
CA MET A 64 23.48 25.55 13.26
C MET A 64 24.20 26.90 13.47
N THR A 65 25.53 26.88 13.37
CA THR A 65 26.39 28.08 13.43
C THR A 65 26.79 28.55 12.03
N LYS A 66 27.43 29.72 11.93
CA LYS A 66 27.92 30.24 10.64
C LYS A 66 29.02 29.36 10.07
N GLU A 67 29.89 28.88 10.95
CA GLU A 67 30.99 28.00 10.63
C GLU A 67 30.48 26.65 10.14
N SER A 68 29.55 26.00 10.86
CA SER A 68 28.91 24.74 10.43
C SER A 68 28.20 24.91 9.08
N LEU A 69 27.44 25.99 8.88
CA LEU A 69 26.78 26.27 7.60
C LEU A 69 27.81 26.42 6.45
N SER A 70 28.91 27.16 6.69
CA SER A 70 29.97 27.32 5.70
C SER A 70 30.68 26.01 5.37
N ILE A 71 30.92 25.15 6.37
CA ILE A 71 31.52 23.83 6.20
C ILE A 71 30.59 22.97 5.36
N PHE A 72 29.30 22.93 5.69
CA PHE A 72 28.28 22.22 4.92
C PHE A 72 28.30 22.62 3.44
N LEU A 73 28.24 23.93 3.14
CA LEU A 73 28.25 24.42 1.76
C LEU A 73 29.55 24.07 1.02
N LYS A 74 30.70 24.20 1.68
CA LYS A 74 32.00 23.83 1.10
C LYS A 74 32.14 22.33 0.88
N SER A 75 31.59 21.51 1.76
CA SER A 75 31.60 20.04 1.58
C SER A 75 30.69 19.60 0.43
N ILE A 76 29.64 20.37 0.10
CA ILE A 76 28.86 20.16 -1.14
C ILE A 76 29.73 20.41 -2.37
N THR A 77 30.48 21.52 -2.42
CA THR A 77 31.31 21.85 -3.60
C THR A 77 32.47 20.88 -3.78
N LYS A 78 32.98 20.31 -2.68
CA LYS A 78 34.00 19.24 -2.70
C LYS A 78 33.44 17.86 -3.05
N GLY A 79 32.12 17.68 -3.08
CA GLY A 79 31.48 16.38 -3.32
C GLY A 79 31.59 15.40 -2.15
N GLU A 80 31.83 15.90 -0.93
CA GLU A 80 31.96 15.08 0.28
C GLU A 80 30.59 14.67 0.85
N ILE A 81 29.53 15.40 0.50
CA ILE A 81 28.16 15.15 1.00
C ILE A 81 27.36 14.36 -0.04
N ARG A 82 26.60 13.39 0.46
CA ARG A 82 25.67 12.60 -0.35
C ARG A 82 24.56 13.48 -0.94
N ALA A 83 24.42 13.43 -2.26
CA ALA A 83 23.30 14.03 -2.97
C ALA A 83 22.05 13.13 -2.91
N PHE A 84 20.87 13.74 -2.77
CA PHE A 84 19.57 13.07 -2.84
C PHE A 84 18.76 13.56 -4.05
N GLY A 85 17.70 12.85 -4.42
CA GLY A 85 16.84 13.24 -5.54
C GLY A 85 17.41 12.88 -6.92
N GLY A 86 17.29 13.79 -7.88
CA GLY A 86 17.73 13.62 -9.27
C GLY A 86 16.60 13.34 -10.27
N LYS A 87 16.97 13.11 -11.53
CA LYS A 87 16.04 12.95 -12.67
C LYS A 87 15.60 11.51 -12.94
N GLY A 88 16.00 10.55 -12.11
CA GLY A 88 15.78 9.11 -12.34
C GLY A 88 14.31 8.71 -12.33
N ILE A 89 13.98 7.61 -13.03
CA ILE A 89 12.59 7.12 -13.13
C ILE A 89 12.01 6.77 -11.76
N ILE A 90 12.81 6.17 -10.87
CA ILE A 90 12.42 5.84 -9.50
C ILE A 90 12.03 7.11 -8.73
N GLN A 91 12.79 8.20 -8.92
CA GLN A 91 12.48 9.48 -8.26
C GLN A 91 11.18 10.07 -8.79
N ARG A 92 10.88 9.91 -10.08
CA ARG A 92 9.59 10.33 -10.66
C ARG A 92 8.43 9.53 -10.07
N PHE A 93 8.57 8.21 -9.93
CA PHE A 93 7.56 7.38 -9.25
C PHE A 93 7.38 7.79 -7.79
N LYS A 94 8.46 8.04 -7.05
CA LYS A 94 8.36 8.57 -5.67
C LYS A 94 7.58 9.87 -5.60
N ARG A 95 7.85 10.80 -6.53
CA ARG A 95 7.13 12.07 -6.63
C ARG A 95 5.64 11.85 -6.92
N MET A 96 5.31 10.98 -7.88
CA MET A 96 3.93 10.64 -8.20
C MET A 96 3.17 10.05 -7.00
N ILE A 97 3.78 9.11 -6.28
CA ILE A 97 3.18 8.51 -5.08
C ILE A 97 2.98 9.57 -3.99
N PHE A 98 3.98 10.43 -3.76
CA PHE A 98 3.89 11.50 -2.78
C PHE A 98 2.77 12.48 -3.14
N GLU A 99 2.70 12.95 -4.38
CA GLU A 99 1.66 13.87 -4.85
C GLU A 99 0.26 13.25 -4.75
N LEU A 100 0.11 11.99 -5.13
CA LEU A 100 -1.15 11.26 -4.99
C LEU A 100 -1.55 11.12 -3.51
N TYR A 101 -0.61 10.68 -2.66
CA TYR A 101 -0.85 10.53 -1.24
C TYR A 101 -1.23 11.85 -0.58
N SER A 102 -0.48 12.93 -0.84
CA SER A 102 -0.76 14.26 -0.31
C SER A 102 -2.10 14.80 -0.79
N ALA A 103 -2.47 14.57 -2.05
CA ALA A 103 -3.78 14.94 -2.57
C ALA A 103 -4.90 14.19 -1.87
N VAL A 104 -4.81 12.86 -1.77
CA VAL A 104 -5.80 12.02 -1.08
C VAL A 104 -5.91 12.44 0.40
N HIS A 105 -4.78 12.56 1.08
CA HIS A 105 -4.74 13.03 2.47
C HIS A 105 -5.41 14.41 2.62
N GLY A 106 -5.13 15.35 1.70
CA GLY A 106 -5.74 16.67 1.68
C GLY A 106 -7.26 16.62 1.48
N MET A 107 -7.76 15.72 0.64
CA MET A 107 -9.20 15.50 0.46
C MET A 107 -9.85 14.98 1.74
N PHE A 108 -9.25 13.98 2.40
CA PHE A 108 -9.75 13.45 3.67
C PHE A 108 -9.70 14.47 4.81
N ALA A 109 -8.66 15.31 4.85
CA ALA A 109 -8.56 16.38 5.82
C ALA A 109 -9.63 17.47 5.62
N SER A 110 -10.01 17.73 4.36
CA SER A 110 -11.00 18.76 4.01
C SER A 110 -12.44 18.27 4.17
N GLN A 111 -12.77 17.11 3.60
CA GLN A 111 -14.11 16.54 3.54
C GLN A 111 -14.06 15.01 3.61
N PRO A 112 -13.97 14.43 4.83
CA PRO A 112 -13.75 12.99 5.00
C PRO A 112 -14.93 12.14 4.52
N LEU A 113 -16.18 12.58 4.74
CA LEU A 113 -17.37 11.84 4.33
C LEU A 113 -17.47 11.74 2.79
N LEU A 114 -17.32 12.88 2.09
CA LEU A 114 -17.36 12.90 0.63
C LEU A 114 -16.21 12.09 0.03
N SER A 115 -15.00 12.25 0.57
CA SER A 115 -13.83 11.48 0.14
C SER A 115 -14.04 9.98 0.32
N CYS A 116 -14.61 9.56 1.45
CA CYS A 116 -14.95 8.17 1.70
C CYS A 116 -15.96 7.63 0.68
N CYS A 117 -17.02 8.37 0.33
CA CYS A 117 -17.95 7.95 -0.71
C CYS A 117 -17.28 7.83 -2.09
N LEU A 118 -16.47 8.84 -2.45
CA LEU A 118 -15.79 8.91 -3.76
C LEU A 118 -14.84 7.72 -3.98
N PHE A 119 -14.08 7.33 -2.96
CA PHE A 119 -13.15 6.20 -3.06
C PHE A 119 -13.79 4.86 -2.66
N GLY A 120 -14.69 4.87 -1.69
CA GLY A 120 -15.33 3.67 -1.15
C GLY A 120 -16.28 3.01 -2.14
N LEU A 121 -17.03 3.77 -2.95
CA LEU A 121 -17.91 3.19 -3.96
C LEU A 121 -17.14 2.41 -5.05
N PRO A 122 -16.14 2.98 -5.75
CA PRO A 122 -15.38 2.23 -6.74
C PRO A 122 -14.59 1.08 -6.10
N LEU A 123 -14.04 1.24 -4.89
CA LEU A 123 -13.37 0.16 -4.17
C LEU A 123 -14.33 -0.97 -3.78
N GLY A 124 -15.56 -0.63 -3.38
CA GLY A 124 -16.61 -1.60 -3.04
C GLY A 124 -17.04 -2.41 -4.27
N VAL A 125 -17.30 -1.74 -5.40
CA VAL A 125 -17.61 -2.41 -6.67
C VAL A 125 -16.45 -3.31 -7.11
N LEU A 126 -15.21 -2.82 -7.04
CA LEU A 126 -14.01 -3.59 -7.38
C LEU A 126 -13.84 -4.82 -6.47
N SER A 127 -14.11 -4.67 -5.17
CA SER A 127 -14.05 -5.78 -4.21
C SER A 127 -15.07 -6.87 -4.54
N ILE A 128 -16.30 -6.50 -4.94
CA ILE A 128 -17.33 -7.46 -5.34
C ILE A 128 -16.89 -8.18 -6.61
N ILE A 129 -16.36 -7.46 -7.61
CA ILE A 129 -15.86 -8.07 -8.85
C ILE A 129 -14.74 -9.06 -8.53
N CYS A 130 -13.72 -8.65 -7.76
CA CYS A 130 -12.63 -9.54 -7.34
C CYS A 130 -13.14 -10.77 -6.56
N TYR A 131 -14.11 -10.60 -5.67
CA TYR A 131 -14.74 -11.72 -4.96
C TYR A 131 -15.41 -12.69 -5.94
N THR A 132 -16.23 -12.19 -6.88
CA THR A 132 -16.88 -13.05 -7.88
C THR A 132 -15.86 -13.77 -8.76
N LEU A 133 -14.80 -13.10 -9.22
CA LEU A 133 -13.76 -13.74 -10.02
C LEU A 133 -12.99 -14.82 -9.23
N CYS A 134 -12.66 -14.56 -7.96
CA CYS A 134 -11.94 -15.51 -7.12
C CYS A 134 -12.81 -16.67 -6.56
N SER A 135 -14.13 -16.48 -6.46
CA SER A 135 -15.07 -17.46 -5.87
C SER A 135 -15.98 -18.15 -6.89
N THR A 136 -16.02 -17.68 -8.14
CA THR A 136 -16.76 -18.34 -9.22
C THR A 136 -15.87 -19.33 -9.98
N ASP A 137 -14.56 -19.09 -10.13
CA ASP A 137 -13.63 -20.00 -10.85
C ASP A 137 -13.42 -21.37 -10.18
N ASN A 138 -13.88 -21.56 -8.93
CA ASN A 138 -13.80 -22.83 -8.18
C ASN A 138 -15.17 -23.47 -7.88
N SER A 139 -16.28 -22.88 -8.34
CA SER A 139 -17.64 -23.41 -8.09
C SER A 139 -18.35 -23.95 -9.34
N VAL A 140 -17.75 -23.86 -10.53
CA VAL A 140 -18.35 -24.34 -11.80
C VAL A 140 -18.08 -25.82 -12.10
N GLU A 141 -17.44 -26.59 -11.21
CA GLU A 141 -17.32 -28.05 -11.38
C GLU A 141 -18.52 -28.83 -10.79
N ARG A 142 -19.63 -28.17 -10.43
CA ARG A 142 -20.78 -28.86 -9.82
C ARG A 142 -22.15 -28.59 -10.44
N GLU A 143 -22.21 -28.34 -11.75
CA GLU A 143 -23.44 -28.40 -12.54
C GLU A 143 -23.30 -29.35 -13.74
N GLU A 144 -22.96 -30.62 -13.50
CA GLU A 144 -23.24 -31.71 -14.44
C GLU A 144 -23.83 -32.92 -13.70
N ILE A 145 -25.05 -32.80 -13.16
CA ILE A 145 -25.98 -33.95 -13.09
C ILE A 145 -27.39 -33.40 -13.28
N TYR A 146 -27.74 -33.12 -14.55
CA TYR A 146 -29.12 -33.25 -14.98
C TYR A 146 -29.53 -34.71 -14.72
N LYS A 147 -30.38 -34.96 -13.72
CA LYS A 147 -31.22 -36.17 -13.74
C LYS A 147 -32.56 -35.75 -14.34
N GLU A 148 -32.61 -35.91 -15.64
CA GLU A 148 -33.81 -35.97 -16.45
C GLU A 148 -34.60 -37.25 -16.08
N SER A 149 -35.86 -37.04 -15.69
CA SER A 149 -37.10 -37.79 -15.98
C SER A 149 -37.25 -39.31 -15.74
N ASP A 150 -38.51 -39.64 -15.43
CA ASP A 150 -39.23 -40.93 -15.54
C ASP A 150 -39.25 -41.88 -14.32
N ASP A 151 -40.32 -41.77 -13.51
CA ASP A 151 -41.47 -42.69 -13.58
C ASP A 151 -42.57 -42.29 -12.56
N GLU A 152 -43.75 -41.97 -13.09
CA GLU A 152 -45.02 -41.78 -12.37
C GLU A 152 -45.63 -43.13 -12.01
N GLU A 153 -46.27 -43.27 -10.82
CA GLU A 153 -47.59 -43.92 -10.64
C GLU A 153 -48.09 -43.75 -9.19
N GLU A 154 -49.30 -43.20 -9.07
CA GLU A 154 -50.10 -42.91 -7.86
C GLU A 154 -50.78 -44.18 -7.29
N GLU A 155 -51.01 -44.32 -5.97
CA GLU A 155 -52.31 -44.24 -5.24
C GLU A 155 -52.12 -45.10 -3.94
N SER A 156 -52.79 -44.99 -2.78
CA SER A 156 -53.76 -44.08 -2.16
C SER A 156 -54.04 -44.57 -0.69
N GLU A 157 -54.62 -43.71 0.15
CA GLU A 157 -55.53 -43.96 1.30
C GLU A 157 -55.09 -44.44 2.74
N ILE A 158 -55.13 -43.47 3.68
CA ILE A 158 -55.79 -43.33 5.02
C ILE A 158 -55.96 -44.48 6.08
N VAL A 159 -55.67 -44.09 7.36
CA VAL A 159 -56.21 -44.46 8.72
C VAL A 159 -55.60 -45.61 9.58
N ASP A 160 -54.83 -45.18 10.60
CA ASP A 160 -54.80 -45.48 12.06
C ASP A 160 -54.60 -46.90 12.71
N GLU A 161 -53.94 -46.81 13.87
CA GLU A 161 -53.74 -47.70 15.03
C GLU A 161 -52.71 -48.85 15.05
N ASN A 162 -51.65 -48.61 15.85
CA ASN A 162 -50.96 -49.50 16.80
C ASN A 162 -50.98 -51.02 16.54
N HIS A 163 -49.80 -51.66 16.45
CA HIS A 163 -49.07 -52.23 17.60
C HIS A 163 -47.91 -53.12 17.12
N VAL A 164 -46.69 -52.73 17.51
CA VAL A 164 -45.53 -53.52 17.96
C VAL A 164 -45.25 -54.92 17.38
N ALA A 165 -44.04 -54.99 16.82
CA ALA A 165 -43.10 -56.11 16.73
C ALA A 165 -43.53 -57.27 15.83
N SER A 166 -42.64 -57.86 15.04
CA SER A 166 -41.36 -58.40 15.49
C SER A 166 -40.60 -58.94 14.28
N SER A 167 -39.30 -59.12 14.46
CA SER A 167 -38.54 -60.28 13.96
C SER A 167 -38.35 -60.35 12.45
N GLN A 168 -37.15 -60.00 12.00
CA GLN A 168 -36.06 -60.96 11.75
C GLN A 168 -36.26 -61.76 10.47
N VAL A 169 -35.12 -62.23 9.96
CA VAL A 169 -34.94 -63.36 9.05
C VAL A 169 -34.87 -62.92 7.59
N ARG A 170 -33.85 -63.26 6.80
CA ARG A 170 -32.62 -64.03 6.99
C ARG A 170 -32.00 -64.20 5.61
N SER A 171 -30.67 -64.21 5.60
CA SER A 171 -29.79 -64.90 4.64
C SER A 171 -29.85 -64.46 3.17
N GLY A 172 -28.74 -64.32 2.47
CA GLY A 172 -27.37 -64.73 2.78
C GLY A 172 -26.76 -65.40 1.56
N SER A 173 -25.46 -65.19 1.36
CA SER A 173 -24.53 -66.27 1.05
C SER A 173 -23.12 -65.78 1.29
N SER A 174 -22.50 -66.45 2.26
CA SER A 174 -21.08 -66.48 2.55
C SER A 174 -20.36 -67.32 1.49
N GLU A 175 -19.04 -67.25 1.45
CA GLU A 175 -18.20 -68.36 1.92
C GLU A 175 -16.73 -67.95 1.93
N ASN A 176 -16.08 -68.17 3.08
CA ASN A 176 -14.63 -68.28 3.18
C ASN A 176 -14.32 -69.54 4.00
N SER A 177 -13.27 -70.22 3.58
CA SER A 177 -12.91 -71.61 3.85
C SER A 177 -12.14 -71.84 5.14
N ASP A 178 -12.00 -73.15 5.42
CA ASP A 178 -10.89 -73.85 6.10
C ASP A 178 -11.05 -74.19 7.58
N HIS A 179 -11.24 -75.50 7.85
CA HIS A 179 -10.28 -76.26 8.68
C HIS A 179 -10.37 -77.80 8.53
N ASP A 180 -9.21 -78.41 8.24
CA ASP A 180 -8.57 -79.57 8.91
C ASP A 180 -9.25 -80.96 8.83
N LYS A 181 -8.57 -82.01 8.28
CA LYS A 181 -7.53 -82.82 8.96
C LYS A 181 -7.15 -84.11 8.19
N ASN A 182 -5.90 -84.54 8.42
CA ASN A 182 -5.19 -85.73 7.94
C ASN A 182 -5.89 -87.09 8.16
N ASP A 183 -5.73 -88.01 7.20
CA ASP A 183 -4.95 -89.27 7.29
C ASP A 183 -4.77 -89.91 5.90
#